data_AF-A0A212M127-F1
#
_entry.id   AF-A0A212M127-F1
#
_cell.length_a   1.000
_cell.length_b   1.000
_cell.length_c   1.000
_cell.angle_alpha   90.00
_cell.angle_beta   90.00
_cell.angle_gamma   90.00
#
_symmetry.space_group_name_H-M   'P 1'
#
loop_
_entity.id
_entity.type
_entity.pdbx_description
1 polymer ?
#
loop_
_entity_poly.entity_id
_entity_poly.type
_entity_poly.pdbx_seq_one_letter_code
_entity_poly.pdbx_strand_id
1 'polypeptide(L)'
;MKQLRIYISTLLVALWCLMPLTSHAGAGEDYEEAHTLLLAARACLAIYSDRTGSLSYEYLEQEGWEIQPFIADGDIDDARFLIAKKEPVDGGEPLYILAIAGTETLKNVKTNLTLGQVHFAGRTPEEFAANAALKHMPDSVPKVHHGFYKYVETAFQAKAATKDNSTPRLLSELLLENKDRKIYLTGHSLGGAAATLAGARLLSLGVQPEQIQVITFGAPAVGNQAFVEQFAPVLPLKRVVIQGDPVTGILQGLSGYEQFGREILWTSREVTHKGQHAMVSYLDAAIKEYYDKRHQAEQAGLLTLPVKLTAAGAPRVYVSPARNDLPAKLQPEFWYMQQAIWDEYRRVLPGYRLAAAVPDSSLRDQAAALGYNLLVVPEISAHKLKTRKNIYYVTLDQTVYDTATGSILYMTSFSTSTDNLTPLTALIHNIRGTTADNGKWLNAPD
;
A
#
# COMPACT_ATOMS: atom_id res chain seq x y z
N MET A 1 -49.39 -1.52 -36.62
CA MET A 1 -49.13 -1.60 -35.16
C MET A 1 -48.30 -2.82 -34.72
N LYS A 2 -48.52 -4.04 -35.25
CA LYS A 2 -47.70 -5.23 -34.89
C LYS A 2 -46.21 -5.08 -35.21
N GLN A 3 -45.87 -4.54 -36.38
CA GLN A 3 -44.47 -4.34 -36.81
C GLN A 3 -43.72 -3.33 -35.93
N LEU A 4 -44.36 -2.24 -35.52
CA LEU A 4 -43.76 -1.23 -34.64
C LEU A 4 -43.44 -1.78 -33.23
N ARG A 5 -44.29 -2.66 -32.70
CA ARG A 5 -44.04 -3.34 -31.42
C ARG A 5 -42.83 -4.27 -31.50
N ILE A 6 -42.69 -5.02 -32.60
CA ILE A 6 -41.55 -5.92 -32.81
C ILE A 6 -40.24 -5.12 -32.86
N TYR A 7 -40.22 -4.00 -33.59
CA TYR A 7 -39.03 -3.13 -33.67
C TYR A 7 -38.63 -2.53 -32.31
N ILE A 8 -39.59 -2.07 -31.50
CA ILE A 8 -39.32 -1.53 -30.15
C ILE A 8 -38.82 -2.64 -29.21
N SER A 9 -39.39 -3.85 -29.30
CA SER A 9 -38.93 -5.01 -28.52
C SER A 9 -37.51 -5.44 -28.87
N THR A 10 -37.16 -5.47 -30.16
CA THR A 10 -35.79 -5.78 -30.60
C THR A 10 -34.79 -4.69 -30.22
N LEU A 11 -35.21 -3.41 -30.23
CA LEU A 11 -34.34 -2.30 -29.82
C LEU A 11 -34.06 -2.33 -28.31
N LEU A 12 -35.05 -2.69 -27.49
CA LEU A 12 -34.90 -2.83 -26.03
C LEU A 12 -34.03 -4.03 -25.65
N VAL A 13 -34.16 -5.16 -26.35
CA VAL A 13 -33.29 -6.34 -26.15
C VAL A 13 -31.86 -6.06 -26.59
N ALA A 14 -31.66 -5.35 -27.71
CA ALA A 14 -30.34 -4.91 -28.14
C ALA A 14 -29.70 -3.90 -27.15
N LEU A 15 -30.49 -2.98 -26.56
CA LEU A 15 -30.02 -2.07 -25.52
C LEU A 15 -29.66 -2.80 -24.22
N TRP A 16 -30.37 -3.87 -23.87
CA TRP A 16 -30.06 -4.71 -22.71
C TRP A 16 -28.82 -5.58 -22.94
N CYS A 17 -28.58 -6.09 -24.16
CA CYS A 17 -27.35 -6.79 -24.51
C CYS A 17 -26.13 -5.87 -24.69
N LEU A 18 -26.36 -4.54 -24.84
CA LEU A 18 -25.32 -3.50 -24.89
C LEU A 18 -25.02 -2.89 -23.51
N MET A 19 -25.71 -3.29 -22.44
CA MET A 19 -25.22 -3.01 -21.10
C MET A 19 -23.96 -3.84 -20.87
N PRO A 20 -22.84 -3.22 -20.48
CA PRO A 20 -21.61 -3.95 -20.23
C PRO A 20 -21.81 -4.84 -19.00
N LEU A 21 -22.12 -6.12 -19.23
CA LEU A 21 -21.88 -7.20 -18.25
C LEU A 21 -20.40 -7.25 -17.83
N THR A 22 -19.52 -6.56 -18.55
CA THR A 22 -18.10 -6.36 -18.25
C THR A 22 -17.80 -5.26 -17.23
N SER A 23 -18.72 -4.33 -16.92
CA SER A 23 -18.39 -3.19 -16.04
C SER A 23 -18.34 -3.55 -14.55
N HIS A 24 -19.14 -4.54 -14.13
CA HIS A 24 -19.22 -4.94 -12.72
C HIS A 24 -18.08 -5.89 -12.36
N ALA A 25 -17.76 -6.89 -13.19
CA ALA A 25 -16.60 -7.76 -12.94
C ALA A 25 -15.28 -6.95 -12.83
N GLY A 26 -15.11 -5.93 -13.67
CA GLY A 26 -13.92 -5.06 -13.64
C GLY A 26 -13.78 -4.22 -12.36
N ALA A 27 -14.88 -3.76 -11.75
CA ALA A 27 -14.81 -2.95 -10.53
C ALA A 27 -14.33 -3.75 -9.30
N GLY A 28 -14.70 -5.04 -9.22
CA GLY A 28 -14.19 -5.93 -8.18
C GLY A 28 -12.70 -6.24 -8.34
N GLU A 29 -12.28 -6.57 -9.57
CA GLU A 29 -10.86 -6.82 -9.89
C GLU A 29 -9.99 -5.57 -9.67
N ASP A 30 -10.48 -4.39 -10.06
CA ASP A 30 -9.81 -3.10 -9.82
C ASP A 30 -9.63 -2.82 -8.32
N TYR A 31 -10.63 -3.16 -7.50
CA TYR A 31 -10.57 -3.02 -6.05
C TYR A 31 -9.52 -3.95 -5.43
N GLU A 32 -9.50 -5.22 -5.81
CA GLU A 32 -8.49 -6.18 -5.32
C GLU A 32 -7.07 -5.80 -5.77
N GLU A 33 -6.92 -5.30 -7.00
CA GLU A 33 -5.65 -4.75 -7.48
C GLU A 33 -5.23 -3.53 -6.64
N ALA A 34 -6.11 -2.56 -6.42
CA ALA A 34 -5.81 -1.37 -5.63
C ALA A 34 -5.46 -1.70 -4.17
N HIS A 35 -6.17 -2.67 -3.58
CA HIS A 35 -5.86 -3.18 -2.24
C HIS A 35 -4.47 -3.81 -2.19
N THR A 36 -4.12 -4.64 -3.17
CA THR A 36 -2.79 -5.26 -3.27
C THR A 36 -1.69 -4.22 -3.45
N LEU A 37 -1.90 -3.21 -4.30
CA LEU A 37 -0.96 -2.09 -4.50
C LEU A 37 -0.76 -1.28 -3.21
N LEU A 38 -1.83 -1.03 -2.45
CA LEU A 38 -1.74 -0.36 -1.14
C LEU A 38 -0.92 -1.17 -0.14
N LEU A 39 -1.15 -2.48 -0.03
CA LEU A 39 -0.35 -3.35 0.83
C LEU A 39 1.13 -3.34 0.45
N ALA A 40 1.43 -3.43 -0.85
CA ALA A 40 2.80 -3.36 -1.36
C ALA A 40 3.46 -2.00 -1.08
N ALA A 41 2.71 -0.89 -1.18
CA ALA A 41 3.22 0.46 -0.87
C ALA A 41 3.52 0.62 0.62
N ARG A 42 2.67 0.10 1.51
CA ARG A 42 2.88 0.12 2.96
C ARG A 42 4.11 -0.70 3.36
N ALA A 43 4.20 -1.94 2.90
CA ALA A 43 5.37 -2.79 3.15
C ALA A 43 6.66 -2.16 2.59
N CYS A 44 6.59 -1.55 1.41
CA CYS A 44 7.72 -0.84 0.82
C CYS A 44 8.15 0.38 1.66
N LEU A 45 7.22 1.12 2.26
CA LEU A 45 7.57 2.26 3.12
C LEU A 45 8.14 1.80 4.47
N ALA A 46 7.60 0.71 5.03
CA ALA A 46 7.98 0.17 6.35
C ALA A 46 9.46 -0.21 6.50
N ILE A 47 10.19 -0.35 5.38
CA ILE A 47 11.60 -0.71 5.40
C ILE A 47 12.55 0.48 5.66
N TYR A 48 12.05 1.71 5.54
CA TYR A 48 12.84 2.91 5.76
C TYR A 48 12.88 3.24 7.27
N SER A 49 14.04 3.65 7.76
CA SER A 49 14.26 3.97 9.18
C SER A 49 13.78 5.36 9.58
N ASP A 50 13.33 6.17 8.63
CA ASP A 50 12.76 7.48 8.94
C ASP A 50 11.40 7.35 9.66
N ARG A 51 10.87 8.50 10.11
CA ARG A 51 9.57 8.52 10.81
C ARG A 51 8.45 7.92 9.96
N THR A 52 8.47 8.07 8.65
CA THR A 52 7.37 7.58 7.79
C THR A 52 7.40 6.06 7.66
N GLY A 53 8.59 5.47 7.51
CA GLY A 53 8.75 4.03 7.52
C GLY A 53 8.45 3.41 8.88
N SER A 54 8.92 4.03 9.97
CA SER A 54 8.61 3.58 11.34
C SER A 54 7.10 3.51 11.61
N LEU A 55 6.33 4.53 11.17
CA LEU A 55 4.86 4.51 11.31
C LEU A 55 4.22 3.43 10.44
N SER A 56 4.70 3.23 9.21
CA SER A 56 4.15 2.20 8.33
C SER A 56 4.39 0.79 8.88
N TYR A 57 5.58 0.56 9.44
CA TYR A 57 5.94 -0.66 10.17
C TYR A 57 4.97 -0.92 11.32
N GLU A 58 4.77 0.07 12.20
CA GLU A 58 3.88 -0.05 13.36
C GLU A 58 2.43 -0.39 12.94
N TYR A 59 1.91 0.28 11.90
CA TYR A 59 0.53 0.05 11.46
C TYR A 59 0.31 -1.32 10.82
N LEU A 60 1.34 -1.89 10.20
CA LEU A 60 1.27 -3.26 9.71
C LEU A 60 1.21 -4.25 10.89
N GLU A 61 2.04 -4.08 11.93
CA GLU A 61 1.98 -4.91 13.14
C GLU A 61 0.62 -4.80 13.85
N GLN A 62 0.07 -3.59 13.98
CA GLN A 62 -1.28 -3.36 14.54
C GLN A 62 -2.40 -4.04 13.74
N GLU A 63 -2.15 -4.42 12.48
CA GLU A 63 -3.08 -5.12 11.60
C GLU A 63 -2.79 -6.62 11.49
N GLY A 64 -1.95 -7.14 12.38
CA GLY A 64 -1.63 -8.57 12.50
C GLY A 64 -0.59 -9.06 11.51
N TRP A 65 0.20 -8.18 10.91
CA TRP A 65 1.36 -8.60 10.14
C TRP A 65 2.54 -8.91 11.07
N GLU A 66 3.12 -10.10 10.91
CA GLU A 66 4.38 -10.47 11.52
C GLU A 66 5.51 -9.96 10.64
N ILE A 67 6.35 -9.06 11.16
CA ILE A 67 7.43 -8.46 10.40
C ILE A 67 8.78 -8.94 10.91
N GLN A 68 9.60 -9.42 9.98
CA GLN A 68 10.98 -9.82 10.24
C GLN A 68 11.93 -8.96 9.40
N PRO A 69 12.65 -8.01 10.03
CA PRO A 69 13.71 -7.28 9.34
C PRO A 69 14.94 -8.17 9.15
N PHE A 70 15.60 -8.01 8.01
CA PHE A 70 16.88 -8.62 7.69
C PHE A 70 17.87 -7.48 7.47
N ILE A 71 18.94 -7.49 8.26
CA ILE A 71 20.11 -6.64 8.03
C ILE A 71 21.15 -7.56 7.43
N ALA A 72 21.58 -7.27 6.21
CA ALA A 72 22.62 -8.05 5.57
C ALA A 72 24.00 -7.54 6.06
N ASP A 73 24.84 -8.45 6.57
CA ASP A 73 26.27 -8.19 6.75
C ASP A 73 26.93 -8.35 5.38
N GLY A 74 27.28 -7.25 4.69
CA GLY A 74 27.89 -7.32 3.36
C GLY A 74 28.46 -5.99 2.87
N ASP A 75 29.13 -6.01 1.70
CA ASP A 75 29.84 -4.87 1.07
C ASP A 75 28.95 -3.66 0.71
N ILE A 76 27.63 -3.75 0.92
CA ILE A 76 26.69 -2.65 0.71
C ILE A 76 26.14 -2.27 2.09
N ASP A 77 26.75 -1.24 2.70
CA ASP A 77 26.52 -0.78 4.07
C ASP A 77 25.04 -0.43 4.41
N ASP A 78 24.12 -0.43 3.43
CA ASP A 78 22.71 -0.02 3.56
C ASP A 78 21.70 -1.03 2.96
N ALA A 79 22.10 -2.28 2.68
CA ALA A 79 21.17 -3.28 2.15
C ALA A 79 20.15 -3.73 3.22
N ARG A 80 18.88 -3.33 3.04
CA ARG A 80 17.79 -3.62 3.97
C ARG A 80 16.70 -4.42 3.27
N PHE A 81 16.24 -5.46 3.95
CA PHE A 81 15.14 -6.32 3.50
C PHE A 81 14.17 -6.53 4.65
N LEU A 82 12.90 -6.69 4.33
CA LEU A 82 11.86 -6.94 5.31
C LEU A 82 10.90 -7.98 4.75
N ILE A 83 10.62 -9.02 5.52
CA ILE A 83 9.56 -9.98 5.21
C ILE A 83 8.40 -9.70 6.15
N ALA A 84 7.24 -9.41 5.57
CA ALA A 84 5.98 -9.34 6.28
C ALA A 84 5.15 -10.60 5.96
N LYS A 85 4.64 -11.25 6.99
CA LYS A 85 3.80 -12.44 6.90
C LYS A 85 2.45 -12.15 7.54
N LYS A 86 1.37 -12.61 6.92
CA LYS A 86 0.03 -12.54 7.51
C LYS A 86 -0.68 -13.88 7.38
N GLU A 87 -1.12 -14.39 8.52
CA GLU A 87 -1.97 -15.57 8.57
C GLU A 87 -3.38 -15.21 8.06
N PRO A 88 -3.98 -16.02 7.17
CA PRO A 88 -5.35 -15.80 6.75
C PRO A 88 -6.31 -16.14 7.89
N VAL A 89 -7.43 -15.42 7.93
CA VAL A 89 -8.47 -15.62 8.95
C VAL A 89 -9.12 -17.01 8.82
N ASP A 90 -9.20 -17.55 7.61
CA ASP A 90 -9.90 -18.81 7.29
C ASP A 90 -8.95 -20.04 7.26
N GLY A 91 -7.71 -19.93 7.74
CA GLY A 91 -6.78 -21.06 7.87
C GLY A 91 -6.15 -21.57 6.55
N GLY A 92 -6.15 -20.77 5.49
CA GLY A 92 -5.41 -21.02 4.25
C GLY A 92 -3.88 -20.80 4.37
N GLU A 93 -3.18 -20.73 3.24
CA GLU A 93 -1.74 -20.42 3.24
C GLU A 93 -1.45 -18.96 3.66
N PRO A 94 -0.38 -18.72 4.44
CA PRO A 94 0.04 -17.37 4.79
C PRO A 94 0.39 -16.54 3.56
N LEU A 95 0.10 -15.24 3.64
CA LEU A 95 0.53 -14.29 2.65
C LEU A 95 1.89 -13.68 3.03
N TYR A 96 2.82 -13.65 2.07
CA TYR A 96 4.15 -13.08 2.26
C TYR A 96 4.36 -11.82 1.41
N ILE A 97 5.04 -10.83 2.00
CA ILE A 97 5.55 -9.65 1.28
C ILE A 97 7.03 -9.51 1.58
N LEU A 98 7.89 -9.57 0.57
CA LEU A 98 9.28 -9.15 0.64
C LEU A 98 9.39 -7.70 0.17
N ALA A 99 9.73 -6.80 1.09
CA ALA A 99 10.11 -5.43 0.78
C ALA A 99 11.62 -5.28 0.66
N ILE A 100 12.06 -4.51 -0.33
CA ILE A 100 13.48 -4.25 -0.62
C ILE A 100 13.71 -2.74 -0.62
N ALA A 101 14.66 -2.27 0.19
CA ALA A 101 14.90 -0.84 0.33
C ALA A 101 15.62 -0.27 -0.89
N GLY A 102 15.22 0.93 -1.30
CA GLY A 102 16.04 1.76 -2.18
C GLY A 102 17.12 2.50 -1.39
N THR A 103 18.24 2.83 -2.03
CA THR A 103 19.22 3.76 -1.46
C THR A 103 18.59 5.13 -1.25
N GLU A 104 18.79 5.76 -0.08
CA GLU A 104 18.08 6.98 0.34
C GLU A 104 18.48 8.26 -0.40
N THR A 105 19.47 8.22 -1.32
CA THR A 105 19.89 9.42 -2.05
C THR A 105 20.00 9.23 -3.57
N LEU A 106 19.42 10.15 -4.34
CA LEU A 106 19.47 10.20 -5.81
C LEU A 106 20.91 10.28 -6.36
N LYS A 107 21.84 10.86 -5.59
CA LYS A 107 23.28 10.91 -5.91
C LYS A 107 23.90 9.51 -5.91
N ASN A 108 23.49 8.66 -4.96
CA ASN A 108 23.90 7.25 -4.93
C ASN A 108 23.24 6.48 -6.06
N VAL A 109 21.97 6.77 -6.41
CA VAL A 109 21.31 6.15 -7.56
C VAL A 109 22.11 6.41 -8.84
N LYS A 110 22.42 7.66 -9.20
CA LYS A 110 23.20 7.93 -10.43
C LYS A 110 24.60 7.30 -10.41
N THR A 111 25.28 7.31 -9.26
CA THR A 111 26.62 6.71 -9.13
C THR A 111 26.55 5.18 -9.22
N ASN A 112 25.59 4.56 -8.56
CA ASN A 112 25.35 3.12 -8.64
C ASN A 112 25.02 2.72 -10.07
N LEU A 113 24.19 3.49 -10.78
CA LEU A 113 23.79 3.28 -12.18
C LEU A 113 24.92 3.40 -13.22
N THR A 114 26.11 3.87 -12.82
CA THR A 114 27.29 3.94 -13.72
C THR A 114 28.11 2.65 -13.75
N LEU A 115 27.68 1.61 -13.02
CA LEU A 115 28.33 0.31 -13.05
C LEU A 115 27.98 -0.44 -14.35
N GLY A 116 28.91 -1.29 -14.79
CA GLY A 116 28.75 -2.10 -15.99
C GLY A 116 27.61 -3.13 -15.88
N GLN A 117 27.39 -3.86 -16.97
CA GLN A 117 26.44 -4.96 -17.01
C GLN A 117 27.11 -6.28 -16.65
N VAL A 118 26.37 -7.18 -15.98
CA VAL A 118 26.80 -8.56 -15.68
C VAL A 118 25.81 -9.56 -16.29
N HIS A 119 26.30 -10.75 -16.66
CA HIS A 119 25.47 -11.82 -17.21
C HIS A 119 24.57 -12.42 -16.11
N PHE A 120 23.25 -12.38 -16.34
CA PHE A 120 22.24 -12.86 -15.41
C PHE A 120 21.75 -14.24 -15.86
N ALA A 121 22.40 -15.29 -15.40
CA ALA A 121 22.02 -16.67 -15.70
C ALA A 121 22.43 -17.61 -14.57
N GLY A 122 21.61 -18.63 -14.31
CA GLY A 122 21.91 -19.68 -13.34
C GLY A 122 20.64 -20.31 -12.76
N ARG A 123 20.79 -21.50 -12.19
CA ARG A 123 19.76 -22.23 -11.45
C ARG A 123 20.15 -22.47 -9.98
N THR A 124 21.38 -22.12 -9.61
CA THR A 124 21.86 -22.12 -8.23
C THR A 124 22.58 -20.80 -7.93
N PRO A 125 22.73 -20.41 -6.65
CA PRO A 125 23.51 -19.24 -6.27
C PRO A 125 24.94 -19.24 -6.86
N GLU A 126 25.59 -20.41 -6.92
CA GLU A 126 26.95 -20.59 -7.44
C GLU A 126 27.00 -20.36 -8.96
N GLU A 127 26.01 -20.86 -9.71
CA GLU A 127 25.92 -20.62 -11.15
C GLU A 127 25.73 -19.14 -11.48
N PHE A 128 24.89 -18.43 -10.70
CA PHE A 128 24.72 -16.99 -10.85
C PHE A 128 26.04 -16.23 -10.61
N ALA A 129 26.76 -16.56 -9.54
CA ALA A 129 28.05 -15.95 -9.23
C ALA A 129 29.10 -16.22 -10.33
N ALA A 130 29.16 -17.46 -10.83
CA ALA A 130 30.07 -17.84 -11.91
C ALA A 130 29.76 -17.09 -13.22
N ASN A 131 28.48 -16.98 -13.58
CA ASN A 131 28.06 -16.27 -14.80
C ASN A 131 28.30 -14.75 -14.69
N ALA A 132 28.04 -14.15 -13.53
CA ALA A 132 28.29 -12.72 -13.31
C ALA A 132 29.77 -12.34 -13.42
N ALA A 133 30.69 -13.28 -13.18
CA ALA A 133 32.14 -13.08 -13.31
C ALA A 133 32.67 -13.15 -14.75
N LEU A 134 31.85 -13.60 -15.72
CA LEU A 134 32.25 -13.68 -17.13
C LEU A 134 32.50 -12.28 -17.71
N LYS A 135 33.54 -12.17 -18.55
CA LYS A 135 33.93 -10.93 -19.25
C LYS A 135 33.61 -11.03 -20.74
N HIS A 136 33.37 -9.88 -21.38
CA HIS A 136 33.17 -9.76 -22.83
C HIS A 136 31.99 -10.60 -23.38
N MET A 137 30.81 -10.43 -22.76
CA MET A 137 29.59 -11.12 -23.17
C MET A 137 28.88 -10.37 -24.30
N PRO A 138 28.31 -11.08 -25.30
CA PRO A 138 27.54 -10.46 -26.37
C PRO A 138 26.23 -9.85 -25.84
N ASP A 139 25.65 -8.90 -26.57
CA ASP A 139 24.38 -8.27 -26.19
C ASP A 139 23.17 -9.23 -26.28
N SER A 140 23.34 -10.37 -26.95
CA SER A 140 22.34 -11.42 -27.07
C SER A 140 22.14 -12.26 -25.81
N VAL A 141 22.98 -12.08 -24.77
CA VAL A 141 22.77 -12.76 -23.48
C VAL A 141 22.08 -11.84 -22.48
N PRO A 142 21.27 -12.39 -21.55
CA PRO A 142 20.61 -11.63 -20.50
C PRO A 142 21.63 -10.90 -19.63
N LYS A 143 21.59 -9.58 -19.64
CA LYS A 143 22.48 -8.74 -18.85
C LYS A 143 21.70 -7.80 -17.98
N VAL A 144 22.18 -7.63 -16.76
CA VAL A 144 21.56 -6.76 -15.77
C VAL A 144 22.59 -5.81 -15.20
N HIS A 145 22.12 -4.70 -14.66
CA HIS A 145 23.00 -3.72 -14.04
C HIS A 145 23.72 -4.32 -12.82
N HIS A 146 25.05 -4.23 -12.78
CA HIS A 146 25.90 -4.89 -11.77
C HIS A 146 25.56 -4.47 -10.33
N GLY A 147 25.26 -3.19 -10.11
CA GLY A 147 24.86 -2.71 -8.77
C GLY A 147 23.56 -3.35 -8.28
N PHE A 148 22.59 -3.57 -9.17
CA PHE A 148 21.35 -4.24 -8.79
C PHE A 148 21.57 -5.74 -8.53
N TYR A 149 22.42 -6.37 -9.35
CA TYR A 149 22.81 -7.77 -9.15
C TYR A 149 23.44 -7.98 -7.77
N LYS A 150 24.45 -7.18 -7.39
CA LYS A 150 25.09 -7.25 -6.08
C LYS A 150 24.10 -7.04 -4.94
N TYR A 151 23.19 -6.08 -5.08
CA TYR A 151 22.16 -5.82 -4.06
C TYR A 151 21.26 -7.04 -3.82
N VAL A 152 20.81 -7.69 -4.89
CA VAL A 152 20.00 -8.93 -4.79
C VAL A 152 20.84 -10.11 -4.30
N GLU A 153 22.11 -10.20 -4.66
CA GLU A 153 23.01 -11.21 -4.12
C GLU A 153 23.14 -11.12 -2.61
N THR A 154 23.40 -9.92 -2.08
CA THR A 154 23.41 -9.64 -0.64
C THR A 154 22.08 -10.01 0.02
N ALA A 155 20.94 -9.71 -0.64
CA ALA A 155 19.61 -10.09 -0.15
C ALA A 155 19.42 -11.61 0.01
N PHE A 156 19.83 -12.37 -1.01
CA PHE A 156 19.66 -13.82 -1.05
C PHE A 156 20.67 -14.56 -0.18
N GLN A 157 21.74 -13.90 0.25
CA GLN A 157 22.70 -14.42 1.22
C GLN A 157 22.37 -13.99 2.66
N ALA A 158 21.50 -12.98 2.83
CA ALA A 158 21.05 -12.51 4.13
C ALA A 158 20.27 -13.62 4.85
N LYS A 159 20.62 -13.86 6.12
CA LYS A 159 19.98 -14.86 6.97
C LYS A 159 18.91 -14.20 7.83
N ALA A 160 17.78 -14.88 7.99
CA ALA A 160 16.69 -14.45 8.85
C ALA A 160 17.15 -14.44 10.31
N ALA A 161 17.02 -13.28 10.99
CA ALA A 161 17.17 -13.22 12.43
C ALA A 161 15.94 -13.87 13.08
N THR A 162 16.00 -15.16 13.36
CA THR A 162 14.86 -15.89 13.95
C THR A 162 14.77 -15.57 15.45
N LYS A 163 13.60 -15.12 15.91
CA LYS A 163 13.32 -14.94 17.35
C LYS A 163 13.25 -16.26 18.14
N ASP A 164 13.19 -17.42 17.46
CA ASP A 164 12.82 -18.72 18.05
C ASP A 164 13.84 -19.86 17.82
N ASN A 165 15.14 -19.60 17.73
CA ASN A 165 16.18 -20.65 17.55
C ASN A 165 15.98 -21.62 16.35
N SER A 166 15.04 -21.36 15.44
CA SER A 166 14.86 -22.12 14.21
C SER A 166 16.01 -21.83 13.23
N THR A 167 16.43 -22.83 12.46
CA THR A 167 17.51 -22.67 11.47
C THR A 167 17.15 -21.53 10.50
N PRO A 168 18.06 -20.56 10.24
CA PRO A 168 17.80 -19.51 9.25
C PRO A 168 17.48 -20.13 7.89
N ARG A 169 16.32 -19.80 7.33
CA ARG A 169 15.83 -20.32 6.04
C ARG A 169 15.95 -19.24 4.97
N LEU A 170 16.36 -19.62 3.78
CA LEU A 170 16.34 -18.73 2.62
C LEU A 170 14.89 -18.57 2.15
N LEU A 171 14.53 -17.38 1.69
CA LEU A 171 13.19 -17.11 1.16
C LEU A 171 12.82 -18.04 -0.01
N SER A 172 13.78 -18.37 -0.86
CA SER A 172 13.60 -19.33 -1.95
C SER A 172 13.23 -20.73 -1.45
N GLU A 173 13.79 -21.17 -0.30
CA GLU A 173 13.46 -22.47 0.29
C GLU A 173 11.99 -22.48 0.76
N LEU A 174 11.53 -21.39 1.38
CA LEU A 174 10.14 -21.27 1.83
C LEU A 174 9.11 -21.40 0.69
N LEU A 175 9.45 -20.90 -0.52
CA LEU A 175 8.56 -20.93 -1.69
C LEU A 175 8.67 -22.23 -2.49
N LEU A 176 9.85 -22.84 -2.54
CA LEU A 176 10.07 -24.11 -3.24
C LEU A 176 9.43 -25.29 -2.49
N GLU A 177 9.31 -25.20 -1.16
CA GLU A 177 8.67 -26.22 -0.33
C GLU A 177 7.15 -26.35 -0.55
N ASN A 178 6.47 -25.27 -0.91
CA ASN A 178 5.02 -25.26 -1.10
C ASN A 178 4.60 -24.37 -2.29
N LYS A 179 4.08 -25.00 -3.34
CA LYS A 179 3.64 -24.34 -4.58
C LYS A 179 2.40 -23.47 -4.42
N ASP A 180 1.65 -23.64 -3.33
CA ASP A 180 0.45 -22.84 -3.04
C ASP A 180 0.78 -21.52 -2.35
N ARG A 181 2.00 -21.39 -1.80
CA ARG A 181 2.45 -20.15 -1.15
C ARG A 181 2.64 -19.04 -2.19
N LYS A 182 2.06 -17.88 -1.88
CA LYS A 182 2.17 -16.65 -2.66
C LYS A 182 3.10 -15.65 -1.98
N ILE A 183 3.89 -14.95 -2.79
CA ILE A 183 4.74 -13.85 -2.35
C ILE A 183 4.57 -12.63 -3.23
N TYR A 184 4.43 -11.48 -2.57
CA TYR A 184 4.59 -10.17 -3.20
C TYR A 184 6.03 -9.69 -3.00
N LEU A 185 6.70 -9.30 -4.08
CA LEU A 185 7.98 -8.60 -4.00
C LEU A 185 7.74 -7.12 -4.27
N THR A 186 8.21 -6.25 -3.38
CA THR A 186 8.02 -4.82 -3.50
C THR A 186 9.27 -4.03 -3.22
N GLY A 187 9.37 -2.86 -3.84
CA GLY A 187 10.48 -1.96 -3.64
C GLY A 187 10.30 -0.64 -4.39
N HIS A 188 10.95 0.39 -3.87
CA HIS A 188 10.92 1.74 -4.41
C HIS A 188 12.28 2.14 -4.97
N SER A 189 12.28 2.86 -6.11
CA SER A 189 13.52 3.32 -6.75
C SER A 189 14.47 2.15 -7.04
N LEU A 190 15.71 2.21 -6.55
CA LEU A 190 16.68 1.10 -6.63
C LEU A 190 16.16 -0.22 -6.00
N GLY A 191 15.38 -0.13 -4.92
CA GLY A 191 14.78 -1.30 -4.28
C GLY A 191 13.75 -1.98 -5.19
N GLY A 192 13.06 -1.21 -6.04
CA GLY A 192 12.14 -1.76 -7.05
C GLY A 192 12.87 -2.48 -8.18
N ALA A 193 14.01 -1.94 -8.64
CA ALA A 193 14.88 -2.65 -9.59
C ALA A 193 15.39 -3.98 -9.00
N ALA A 194 15.80 -3.96 -7.72
CA ALA A 194 16.20 -5.16 -7.00
C ALA A 194 15.03 -6.16 -6.83
N ALA A 195 13.81 -5.69 -6.56
CA ALA A 195 12.62 -6.56 -6.46
C ALA A 195 12.31 -7.27 -7.79
N THR A 196 12.43 -6.57 -8.92
CA THR A 196 12.31 -7.17 -10.25
C THR A 196 13.36 -8.25 -10.50
N LEU A 197 14.64 -7.98 -10.18
CA LEU A 197 15.70 -8.98 -10.29
C LEU A 197 15.50 -10.17 -9.34
N ALA A 198 15.06 -9.92 -8.12
CA ALA A 198 14.76 -10.97 -7.15
C ALA A 198 13.66 -11.90 -7.67
N GLY A 199 12.59 -11.34 -8.26
CA GLY A 199 11.53 -12.12 -8.91
C GLY A 199 12.07 -12.97 -10.07
N ALA A 200 12.85 -12.37 -10.97
CA ALA A 200 13.49 -13.09 -12.08
C ALA A 200 14.45 -14.22 -11.60
N ARG A 201 15.16 -13.98 -10.49
CA ARG A 201 16.03 -14.97 -9.85
C ARG A 201 15.20 -16.13 -9.29
N LEU A 202 14.10 -15.85 -8.57
CA LEU A 202 13.22 -16.91 -8.04
C LEU A 202 12.65 -17.80 -9.14
N LEU A 203 12.24 -17.22 -10.28
CA LEU A 203 11.79 -18.00 -11.44
C LEU A 203 12.91 -18.92 -11.97
N SER A 204 14.14 -18.39 -12.08
CA SER A 204 15.30 -19.17 -12.51
C SER A 204 15.66 -20.30 -11.53
N LEU A 205 15.38 -20.11 -10.24
CA LEU A 205 15.54 -21.12 -9.18
C LEU A 205 14.39 -22.15 -9.15
N GLY A 206 13.35 -22.00 -9.99
CA GLY A 206 12.26 -22.97 -10.13
C GLY A 206 10.95 -22.64 -9.40
N VAL A 207 10.85 -21.45 -8.78
CA VAL A 207 9.58 -20.95 -8.24
C VAL A 207 8.63 -20.68 -9.40
N GLN A 208 7.35 -21.07 -9.27
CA GLN A 208 6.38 -20.92 -10.36
C GLN A 208 5.92 -19.45 -10.50
N PRO A 209 5.66 -18.96 -11.74
CA PRO A 209 5.11 -17.62 -11.97
C PRO A 209 3.91 -17.29 -11.10
N GLU A 210 3.00 -18.25 -10.89
CA GLU A 210 1.77 -18.05 -10.14
C GLU A 210 2.03 -17.79 -8.65
N GLN A 211 3.20 -18.17 -8.13
CA GLN A 211 3.59 -17.91 -6.74
C GLN A 211 4.06 -16.48 -6.52
N ILE A 212 4.41 -15.75 -7.58
CA ILE A 212 5.11 -14.46 -7.49
C ILE A 212 4.27 -13.35 -8.09
N GLN A 213 4.21 -12.22 -7.39
CA GLN A 213 3.81 -10.95 -7.97
C GLN A 213 4.82 -9.87 -7.56
N VAL A 214 5.47 -9.26 -8.55
CA VAL A 214 6.37 -8.11 -8.32
C VAL A 214 5.59 -6.82 -8.53
N ILE A 215 5.65 -5.91 -7.55
CA ILE A 215 5.04 -4.58 -7.58
C ILE A 215 6.12 -3.57 -7.24
N THR A 216 6.42 -2.65 -8.15
CA THR A 216 7.51 -1.68 -7.96
C THR A 216 6.99 -0.26 -8.01
N PHE A 217 7.65 0.65 -7.28
CA PHE A 217 7.28 2.07 -7.21
C PHE A 217 8.43 2.93 -7.71
N GLY A 218 8.21 3.72 -8.78
CA GLY A 218 9.24 4.61 -9.34
C GLY A 218 10.54 3.89 -9.72
N ALA A 219 10.44 2.59 -10.07
CA ALA A 219 11.60 1.76 -10.32
C ALA A 219 12.14 1.97 -11.74
N PRO A 220 13.46 1.94 -11.91
CA PRO A 220 14.05 2.19 -13.21
C PRO A 220 14.29 0.84 -13.95
N ALA A 221 14.69 0.90 -15.22
CA ALA A 221 14.91 -0.30 -16.04
C ALA A 221 16.07 -1.16 -15.50
N VAL A 222 15.99 -2.48 -15.68
CA VAL A 222 16.82 -3.44 -14.92
C VAL A 222 17.88 -4.14 -15.77
N GLY A 223 17.50 -4.57 -16.97
CA GLY A 223 18.35 -5.36 -17.86
C GLY A 223 18.20 -4.97 -19.32
N ASN A 224 19.04 -5.58 -20.15
CA ASN A 224 19.00 -5.41 -21.61
C ASN A 224 17.82 -6.14 -22.25
N GLN A 225 17.69 -5.99 -23.57
CA GLN A 225 16.66 -6.65 -24.37
C GLN A 225 16.63 -8.18 -24.16
N ALA A 226 17.77 -8.87 -24.13
CA ALA A 226 17.81 -10.31 -23.91
C ALA A 226 17.26 -10.73 -22.52
N PHE A 227 17.47 -9.90 -21.49
CA PHE A 227 16.83 -10.10 -20.18
C PHE A 227 15.31 -9.92 -20.27
N VAL A 228 14.85 -8.89 -20.98
CA VAL A 228 13.41 -8.63 -21.20
C VAL A 228 12.76 -9.78 -21.97
N GLU A 229 13.37 -10.24 -23.06
CA GLU A 229 12.89 -11.38 -23.86
C GLU A 229 12.74 -12.65 -23.02
N GLN A 230 13.65 -12.87 -22.07
CA GLN A 230 13.59 -14.03 -21.19
C GLN A 230 12.49 -13.92 -20.12
N PHE A 231 12.34 -12.76 -19.46
CA PHE A 231 11.51 -12.66 -18.25
C PHE A 231 10.16 -11.98 -18.45
N ALA A 232 9.98 -11.13 -19.47
CA ALA A 232 8.70 -10.46 -19.70
C ALA A 232 7.51 -11.41 -19.91
N PRO A 233 7.67 -12.57 -20.58
CA PRO A 233 6.56 -13.51 -20.75
C PRO A 233 6.14 -14.24 -19.47
N VAL A 234 7.02 -14.32 -18.46
CA VAL A 234 6.86 -15.23 -17.31
C VAL A 234 6.87 -14.54 -15.95
N LEU A 235 7.39 -13.32 -15.83
CA LEU A 235 7.44 -12.59 -14.56
C LEU A 235 6.23 -11.67 -14.41
N PRO A 236 5.33 -11.92 -13.44
CA PRO A 236 4.23 -11.01 -13.16
C PRO A 236 4.76 -9.73 -12.52
N LEU A 237 4.96 -8.69 -13.34
CA LEU A 237 5.53 -7.41 -12.93
C LEU A 237 4.54 -6.26 -13.16
N LYS A 238 4.19 -5.56 -12.09
CA LYS A 238 3.45 -4.28 -12.11
C LYS A 238 4.40 -3.16 -11.73
N ARG A 239 4.50 -2.14 -12.58
CA ARG A 239 5.34 -0.94 -12.37
C ARG A 239 4.45 0.26 -12.11
N VAL A 240 4.39 0.70 -10.86
CA VAL A 240 3.66 1.89 -10.46
C VAL A 240 4.54 3.12 -10.61
N VAL A 241 4.04 4.11 -11.35
CA VAL A 241 4.75 5.36 -11.65
C VAL A 241 3.85 6.54 -11.36
N ILE A 242 4.38 7.56 -10.69
CA ILE A 242 3.71 8.86 -10.59
C ILE A 242 4.14 9.75 -11.75
N GLN A 243 3.18 10.36 -12.45
CA GLN A 243 3.44 11.32 -13.51
C GLN A 243 4.37 12.43 -13.04
N GLY A 244 5.45 12.67 -13.79
CA GLY A 244 6.48 13.66 -13.48
C GLY A 244 7.62 13.15 -12.61
N ASP A 245 7.56 11.91 -12.10
CA ASP A 245 8.69 11.28 -11.40
C ASP A 245 9.93 11.20 -12.33
N PRO A 246 11.03 11.92 -12.02
CA PRO A 246 12.19 12.01 -12.89
C PRO A 246 12.98 10.69 -12.98
N VAL A 247 12.87 9.79 -11.98
CA VAL A 247 13.69 8.57 -11.94
C VAL A 247 13.30 7.60 -13.04
N THR A 248 12.04 7.60 -13.45
CA THR A 248 11.58 6.80 -14.59
C THR A 248 12.24 7.24 -15.90
N GLY A 249 12.44 8.54 -16.09
CA GLY A 249 13.11 9.10 -17.28
C GLY A 249 14.63 8.92 -17.28
N ILE A 250 15.28 8.87 -16.10
CA ILE A 250 16.75 8.77 -15.98
C ILE A 250 17.30 7.48 -16.61
N LEU A 251 16.59 6.34 -16.47
CA LEU A 251 17.05 5.07 -17.07
C LEU A 251 16.44 4.73 -18.43
N GLN A 252 15.28 5.27 -18.78
CA GLN A 252 14.81 5.18 -20.18
C GLN A 252 15.78 5.87 -21.15
N GLY A 253 16.58 6.83 -20.66
CA GLY A 253 17.65 7.49 -21.43
C GLY A 253 19.01 6.78 -21.41
N LEU A 254 19.21 5.70 -20.65
CA LEU A 254 20.46 4.94 -20.69
C LEU A 254 20.39 3.85 -21.76
N SER A 255 21.21 4.00 -22.81
CA SER A 255 21.36 2.99 -23.86
C SER A 255 21.70 1.62 -23.27
N GLY A 256 20.93 0.59 -23.65
CA GLY A 256 21.19 -0.81 -23.29
C GLY A 256 20.33 -1.39 -22.16
N TYR A 257 19.34 -0.64 -21.65
CA TYR A 257 18.32 -1.14 -20.71
C TYR A 257 16.91 -0.94 -21.24
N GLU A 258 16.02 -1.88 -20.95
CA GLU A 258 14.63 -1.87 -21.44
C GLU A 258 13.63 -2.14 -20.30
N GLN A 259 12.50 -1.42 -20.34
CA GLN A 259 11.40 -1.59 -19.40
C GLN A 259 10.46 -2.71 -19.88
N PHE A 260 9.91 -3.49 -18.95
CA PHE A 260 8.88 -4.48 -19.24
C PHE A 260 7.88 -4.58 -18.08
N GLY A 261 6.88 -5.45 -18.21
CA GLY A 261 5.77 -5.57 -17.27
C GLY A 261 4.71 -4.49 -17.48
N ARG A 262 3.61 -4.58 -16.72
CA ARG A 262 2.47 -3.67 -16.84
C ARG A 262 2.76 -2.35 -16.11
N GLU A 263 2.76 -1.25 -16.85
CA GLU A 263 2.81 0.09 -16.27
C GLU A 263 1.46 0.51 -15.72
N ILE A 264 1.47 1.07 -14.51
CA ILE A 264 0.32 1.68 -13.84
C ILE A 264 0.70 3.13 -13.55
N LEU A 265 0.16 4.04 -14.34
CA LEU A 265 0.43 5.47 -14.24
C LEU A 265 -0.58 6.14 -13.29
N TRP A 266 -0.06 6.75 -12.23
CA TRP A 266 -0.82 7.57 -11.30
C TRP A 266 -0.53 9.05 -11.49
N THR A 267 -1.49 9.89 -11.14
CA THR A 267 -1.29 11.33 -11.07
C THR A 267 -1.09 11.72 -9.61
N SER A 268 -0.06 12.52 -9.30
CA SER A 268 0.09 13.04 -7.93
C SER A 268 -1.06 13.98 -7.61
N ARG A 269 -1.86 13.61 -6.61
CA ARG A 269 -2.95 14.44 -6.07
C ARG A 269 -2.56 15.07 -4.72
N GLU A 270 -1.27 15.14 -4.42
CA GLU A 270 -0.77 15.64 -3.14
C GLU A 270 -0.69 17.17 -3.12
N VAL A 271 -1.28 17.78 -2.10
CA VAL A 271 -1.32 19.25 -1.94
C VAL A 271 -0.01 19.86 -1.41
N THR A 272 0.77 19.10 -0.64
CA THR A 272 2.00 19.59 0.02
C THR A 272 3.27 19.41 -0.81
N HIS A 273 3.18 18.67 -1.93
CA HIS A 273 4.26 18.34 -2.86
C HIS A 273 5.55 17.84 -2.18
N LYS A 274 5.54 16.63 -1.61
CA LYS A 274 6.74 15.94 -1.07
C LYS A 274 7.79 15.62 -2.13
N GLY A 275 7.36 15.58 -3.38
CA GLY A 275 8.16 15.16 -4.52
C GLY A 275 7.58 13.89 -5.11
N GLN A 276 7.49 13.84 -6.43
CA GLN A 276 6.85 12.73 -7.15
C GLN A 276 7.60 11.40 -7.00
N HIS A 277 8.88 11.44 -6.61
CA HIS A 277 9.70 10.26 -6.32
C HIS A 277 9.80 9.91 -4.83
N ALA A 278 9.11 10.63 -3.93
CA ALA A 278 9.14 10.26 -2.51
C ALA A 278 8.20 9.06 -2.27
N MET A 279 8.64 8.05 -1.52
CA MET A 279 7.81 6.86 -1.27
C MET A 279 6.50 7.21 -0.54
N VAL A 280 6.51 8.22 0.32
CA VAL A 280 5.29 8.72 0.98
C VAL A 280 4.25 9.27 -0.03
N SER A 281 4.69 9.81 -1.17
CA SER A 281 3.80 10.26 -2.25
C SER A 281 3.15 9.07 -2.96
N TYR A 282 3.89 7.97 -3.14
CA TYR A 282 3.35 6.71 -3.65
C TYR A 282 2.36 6.08 -2.68
N LEU A 283 2.64 6.12 -1.36
CA LEU A 283 1.69 5.66 -0.35
C LEU A 283 0.40 6.50 -0.36
N ASP A 284 0.51 7.83 -0.41
CA ASP A 284 -0.65 8.73 -0.49
C ASP A 284 -1.53 8.43 -1.71
N ALA A 285 -0.90 8.29 -2.89
CA ALA A 285 -1.59 7.91 -4.11
C ALA A 285 -2.25 6.52 -3.98
N ALA A 286 -1.55 5.52 -3.42
CA ALA A 286 -2.09 4.18 -3.24
C ALA A 286 -3.33 4.16 -2.31
N ILE A 287 -3.33 4.95 -1.23
CA ILE A 287 -4.49 5.09 -0.34
C ILE A 287 -5.68 5.70 -1.09
N LYS A 288 -5.43 6.75 -1.88
CA LYS A 288 -6.47 7.44 -2.65
C LYS A 288 -7.08 6.52 -3.73
N GLU A 289 -6.23 5.82 -4.49
CA GLU A 289 -6.67 4.85 -5.50
C GLU A 289 -7.45 3.69 -4.86
N TYR A 290 -7.00 3.17 -3.71
CA TYR A 290 -7.76 2.17 -2.96
C TYR A 290 -9.16 2.67 -2.59
N TYR A 291 -9.28 3.90 -2.06
CA TYR A 291 -10.59 4.44 -1.72
C TYR A 291 -11.48 4.69 -2.92
N ASP A 292 -10.94 5.20 -4.03
CA ASP A 292 -11.68 5.39 -5.27
C ASP A 292 -12.24 4.06 -5.79
N LYS A 293 -11.40 3.01 -5.85
CA LYS A 293 -11.79 1.69 -6.34
C LYS A 293 -12.73 0.97 -5.39
N ARG A 294 -12.54 1.11 -4.08
CA ARG A 294 -13.47 0.62 -3.07
C ARG A 294 -14.85 1.24 -3.24
N HIS A 295 -14.92 2.56 -3.40
CA HIS A 295 -16.18 3.26 -3.56
C HIS A 295 -16.92 2.81 -4.83
N GLN A 296 -16.19 2.59 -5.92
CA GLN A 296 -16.74 2.03 -7.17
C GLN A 296 -17.30 0.62 -6.95
N ALA A 297 -16.57 -0.25 -6.25
CA ALA A 297 -17.01 -1.61 -5.93
C ALA A 297 -18.24 -1.64 -5.01
N GLU A 298 -18.32 -0.75 -4.02
CA GLU A 298 -19.49 -0.57 -3.15
C GLU A 298 -20.73 -0.11 -3.95
N GLN A 299 -20.57 0.91 -4.80
CA GLN A 299 -21.66 1.41 -5.66
C GLN A 299 -22.16 0.35 -6.64
N ALA A 300 -21.28 -0.54 -7.09
CA ALA A 300 -21.61 -1.68 -7.94
C ALA A 300 -22.22 -2.87 -7.17
N GLY A 301 -22.31 -2.81 -5.84
CA GLY A 301 -22.84 -3.89 -4.99
C GLY A 301 -21.92 -5.11 -4.88
N LEU A 302 -20.64 -4.97 -5.21
CA LEU A 302 -19.65 -6.05 -5.24
C LEU A 302 -18.88 -6.20 -3.94
N LEU A 303 -18.90 -5.15 -3.12
CA LEU A 303 -18.25 -5.11 -1.82
C LEU A 303 -19.26 -4.71 -0.75
N THR A 304 -19.38 -5.53 0.28
CA THR A 304 -20.05 -5.15 1.51
C THR A 304 -19.00 -5.08 2.61
N LEU A 305 -18.81 -3.89 3.18
CA LEU A 305 -17.86 -3.72 4.27
C LEU A 305 -18.33 -4.46 5.53
N PRO A 306 -17.39 -5.06 6.29
CA PRO A 306 -17.73 -5.87 7.44
C PRO A 306 -18.40 -5.03 8.53
N VAL A 307 -19.55 -5.51 9.00
CA VAL A 307 -20.23 -4.97 10.19
C VAL A 307 -19.80 -5.82 11.38
N LYS A 308 -19.14 -5.20 12.37
CA LYS A 308 -18.82 -5.89 13.63
C LYS A 308 -20.10 -6.04 14.45
N LEU A 309 -20.56 -7.28 14.62
CA LEU A 309 -21.65 -7.60 15.54
C LEU A 309 -21.22 -7.36 16.98
N THR A 310 -22.07 -6.72 17.76
CA THR A 310 -21.83 -6.39 19.16
C THR A 310 -22.04 -7.62 20.05
N ALA A 311 -21.12 -7.87 20.99
CA ALA A 311 -21.38 -8.80 22.09
C ALA A 311 -22.44 -8.21 23.04
N ALA A 312 -23.27 -9.07 23.66
CA ALA A 312 -24.28 -8.61 24.62
C ALA A 312 -23.62 -7.85 25.78
N GLY A 313 -24.10 -6.63 26.07
CA GLY A 313 -23.59 -5.77 27.15
C GLY A 313 -22.43 -4.84 26.79
N ALA A 314 -21.90 -4.87 25.55
CA ALA A 314 -20.87 -3.90 25.15
C ALA A 314 -21.48 -2.52 24.81
N PRO A 315 -20.75 -1.42 25.06
CA PRO A 315 -21.20 -0.07 24.73
C PRO A 315 -21.56 0.06 23.24
N ARG A 316 -22.71 0.67 22.96
CA ARG A 316 -23.15 0.94 21.58
C ARG A 316 -22.73 2.34 21.20
N VAL A 317 -21.84 2.44 20.21
CA VAL A 317 -21.24 3.71 19.77
C VAL A 317 -21.85 4.19 18.46
N TYR A 318 -22.45 5.37 18.46
CA TYR A 318 -22.87 6.07 17.24
C TYR A 318 -21.77 7.05 16.83
N VAL A 319 -21.40 7.08 15.55
CA VAL A 319 -20.29 7.92 15.06
C VAL A 319 -20.80 8.83 13.96
N SER A 320 -20.62 10.15 14.10
CA SER A 320 -20.98 11.10 13.05
C SER A 320 -19.97 11.09 11.90
N PRO A 321 -20.35 11.61 10.71
CA PRO A 321 -19.35 12.14 9.79
C PRO A 321 -18.47 13.16 10.51
N ALA A 322 -17.23 13.26 10.07
CA ALA A 322 -16.30 14.24 10.59
C ALA A 322 -16.70 15.65 10.18
N ARG A 323 -16.61 16.59 11.11
CA ARG A 323 -16.70 18.01 10.77
C ARG A 323 -15.48 18.43 9.96
N ASN A 324 -15.69 19.29 8.98
CA ASN A 324 -14.68 19.74 8.03
C ASN A 324 -14.34 21.21 8.25
N ASP A 325 -13.27 21.48 8.99
CA ASP A 325 -12.67 22.81 9.13
C ASP A 325 -11.30 22.89 8.41
N LEU A 326 -11.17 22.18 7.30
CA LEU A 326 -9.95 22.24 6.49
C LEU A 326 -9.87 23.56 5.72
N PRO A 327 -8.66 24.15 5.57
CA PRO A 327 -8.47 25.31 4.71
C PRO A 327 -8.76 24.93 3.25
N ALA A 328 -9.19 25.89 2.43
CA ALA A 328 -9.61 25.67 1.03
C ALA A 328 -8.64 24.82 0.20
N LYS A 329 -7.32 24.95 0.41
CA LYS A 329 -6.29 24.17 -0.30
C LYS A 329 -6.35 22.67 -0.01
N LEU A 330 -6.81 22.27 1.17
CA LEU A 330 -6.88 20.89 1.65
C LEU A 330 -8.28 20.27 1.53
N GLN A 331 -9.27 21.03 1.05
CA GLN A 331 -10.63 20.53 0.85
C GLN A 331 -10.71 19.24 -0.02
N PRO A 332 -9.89 19.07 -1.09
CA PRO A 332 -9.89 17.82 -1.85
C PRO A 332 -9.46 16.57 -1.05
N GLU A 333 -8.78 16.74 0.10
CA GLU A 333 -8.36 15.63 0.96
C GLU A 333 -9.50 15.11 1.84
N PHE A 334 -10.52 15.93 2.12
CA PHE A 334 -11.53 15.65 3.14
C PHE A 334 -12.25 14.31 2.94
N TRP A 335 -12.58 13.97 1.69
CA TRP A 335 -13.28 12.72 1.41
C TRP A 335 -12.43 11.49 1.78
N TYR A 336 -11.14 11.48 1.41
CA TYR A 336 -10.22 10.38 1.75
C TYR A 336 -9.95 10.33 3.25
N MET A 337 -9.83 11.51 3.87
CA MET A 337 -9.68 11.66 5.31
C MET A 337 -10.87 11.06 6.08
N GLN A 338 -12.09 11.31 5.60
CA GLN A 338 -13.32 10.71 6.14
C GLN A 338 -13.31 9.18 6.00
N GLN A 339 -12.86 8.65 4.85
CA GLN A 339 -12.75 7.20 4.64
C GLN A 339 -11.77 6.55 5.62
N ALA A 340 -10.63 7.18 5.87
CA ALA A 340 -9.63 6.70 6.83
C ALA A 340 -10.16 6.67 8.27
N ILE A 341 -10.88 7.72 8.69
CA ILE A 341 -11.54 7.75 10.00
C ILE A 341 -12.54 6.61 10.15
N TRP A 342 -13.37 6.39 9.12
CA TRP A 342 -14.34 5.30 9.15
C TRP A 342 -13.67 3.95 9.26
N ASP A 343 -12.67 3.65 8.45
CA ASP A 343 -11.94 2.37 8.51
C ASP A 343 -11.37 2.10 9.89
N GLU A 344 -10.77 3.13 10.50
CA GLU A 344 -10.20 3.00 11.82
C GLU A 344 -11.27 2.73 12.88
N TYR A 345 -12.41 3.42 12.85
CA TYR A 345 -13.52 3.12 13.75
C TYR A 345 -14.13 1.75 13.52
N ARG A 346 -14.26 1.29 12.27
CA ARG A 346 -14.68 -0.09 11.97
C ARG A 346 -13.72 -1.11 12.59
N ARG A 347 -12.42 -0.78 12.61
CA ARG A 347 -11.37 -1.61 13.18
C ARG A 347 -11.42 -1.65 14.70
N VAL A 348 -11.60 -0.50 15.38
CA VAL A 348 -11.34 -0.41 16.83
C VAL A 348 -12.58 -0.29 17.71
N LEU A 349 -13.71 0.24 17.22
CA LEU A 349 -14.89 0.47 18.06
C LEU A 349 -15.81 -0.75 18.11
N PRO A 350 -16.23 -1.21 19.30
CA PRO A 350 -17.23 -2.27 19.43
C PRO A 350 -18.62 -1.70 19.15
N GLY A 351 -19.49 -2.51 18.52
CA GLY A 351 -20.90 -2.19 18.33
C GLY A 351 -21.19 -0.84 17.67
N TYR A 352 -20.27 -0.38 16.83
CA TYR A 352 -20.35 0.92 16.21
C TYR A 352 -21.50 0.99 15.19
N ARG A 353 -22.02 2.19 14.97
CA ARG A 353 -22.81 2.53 13.78
C ARG A 353 -22.39 3.89 13.27
N LEU A 354 -22.02 3.92 11.99
CA LEU A 354 -21.70 5.15 11.28
C LEU A 354 -23.01 5.82 10.86
N ALA A 355 -23.16 7.09 11.20
CA ALA A 355 -24.33 7.87 10.82
C ALA A 355 -24.30 8.22 9.33
N ALA A 356 -25.48 8.32 8.72
CA ALA A 356 -25.61 8.99 7.43
C ALA A 356 -25.34 10.50 7.58
N ALA A 357 -25.00 11.18 6.49
CA ALA A 357 -24.81 12.63 6.50
C ALA A 357 -26.13 13.35 6.85
N VAL A 358 -26.26 13.80 8.09
CA VAL A 358 -27.41 14.54 8.62
C VAL A 358 -26.91 15.74 9.46
N PRO A 359 -27.73 16.78 9.67
CA PRO A 359 -27.33 17.94 10.49
C PRO A 359 -26.99 17.55 11.93
N ASP A 360 -25.94 18.16 12.49
CA ASP A 360 -25.42 17.91 13.85
C ASP A 360 -26.47 17.96 14.95
N SER A 361 -27.39 18.91 14.88
CA SER A 361 -28.46 19.07 15.87
C SER A 361 -29.39 17.86 15.97
N SER A 362 -29.37 16.95 14.99
CA SER A 362 -30.19 15.74 14.95
C SER A 362 -29.44 14.46 15.31
N LEU A 363 -28.10 14.49 15.34
CA LEU A 363 -27.28 13.28 15.47
C LEU A 363 -27.43 12.62 16.85
N ARG A 364 -27.46 13.42 17.92
CA ARG A 364 -27.66 12.91 19.28
C ARG A 364 -29.03 12.29 19.46
N ASP A 365 -30.08 12.98 19.00
CA ASP A 365 -31.46 12.50 19.14
C ASP A 365 -31.68 11.21 18.33
N GLN A 366 -31.05 11.09 17.15
CA GLN A 366 -31.03 9.84 16.38
C GLN A 366 -30.28 8.72 17.10
N ALA A 367 -29.11 9.00 17.67
CA ALA A 367 -28.33 8.01 18.42
C ALA A 367 -29.15 7.47 19.60
N ALA A 368 -29.76 8.36 20.39
CA ALA A 368 -30.61 8.01 21.52
C ALA A 368 -31.85 7.21 21.08
N ALA A 369 -32.54 7.63 20.01
CA ALA A 369 -33.70 6.91 19.48
C ALA A 369 -33.37 5.51 18.97
N LEU A 370 -32.12 5.29 18.51
CA LEU A 370 -31.62 3.98 18.07
C LEU A 370 -31.01 3.15 19.21
N GLY A 371 -31.00 3.68 20.44
CA GLY A 371 -30.48 3.03 21.63
C GLY A 371 -28.95 2.92 21.66
N TYR A 372 -28.25 3.89 21.09
CA TYR A 372 -26.80 4.04 21.23
C TYR A 372 -26.52 4.97 22.40
N ASN A 373 -25.64 4.56 23.32
CA ASN A 373 -25.35 5.30 24.55
C ASN A 373 -24.33 6.40 24.33
N LEU A 374 -23.40 6.20 23.39
CA LEU A 374 -22.28 7.09 23.12
C LEU A 374 -22.39 7.69 21.71
N LEU A 375 -22.15 9.00 21.59
CA LEU A 375 -21.98 9.68 20.31
C LEU A 375 -20.54 10.18 20.18
N VAL A 376 -19.83 9.72 19.17
CA VAL A 376 -18.48 10.17 18.81
C VAL A 376 -18.58 11.15 17.65
N VAL A 377 -18.06 12.37 17.86
CA VAL A 377 -18.02 13.44 16.86
C VAL A 377 -16.56 13.78 16.56
N PRO A 378 -16.01 13.32 15.43
CA PRO A 378 -14.70 13.74 14.97
C PRO A 378 -14.78 15.10 14.26
N GLU A 379 -13.72 15.89 14.37
CA GLU A 379 -13.54 17.15 13.66
C GLU A 379 -12.12 17.22 13.10
N ILE A 380 -12.02 17.63 11.82
CA ILE A 380 -10.75 17.70 11.10
C ILE A 380 -10.48 19.16 10.80
N SER A 381 -9.34 19.66 11.27
CA SER A 381 -8.85 21.00 10.98
C SER A 381 -7.39 20.96 10.54
N ALA A 382 -6.92 22.03 9.91
CA ALA A 382 -5.51 22.16 9.60
C ALA A 382 -5.02 23.60 9.60
N HIS A 383 -3.86 23.82 10.20
CA HIS A 383 -3.23 25.14 10.29
C HIS A 383 -1.90 25.16 9.55
N LYS A 384 -1.75 26.10 8.61
CA LYS A 384 -0.51 26.28 7.86
C LYS A 384 0.56 26.92 8.76
N LEU A 385 1.77 26.34 8.76
CA LEU A 385 2.93 26.94 9.41
C LEU A 385 3.32 28.24 8.69
N LYS A 386 3.37 29.35 9.43
CA LYS A 386 3.71 30.67 8.88
C LYS A 386 5.14 30.73 8.33
N THR A 387 6.06 29.96 8.91
CA THR A 387 7.50 30.01 8.63
C THR A 387 7.97 29.04 7.55
N ARG A 388 7.11 28.13 7.07
CA ARG A 388 7.49 27.07 6.12
C ARG A 388 6.47 26.97 4.98
N LYS A 389 6.96 26.91 3.73
CA LYS A 389 6.10 26.81 2.56
C LYS A 389 5.41 25.43 2.53
N ASN A 390 4.08 25.42 2.43
CA ASN A 390 3.25 24.22 2.26
C ASN A 390 3.35 23.15 3.38
N ILE A 391 3.72 23.53 4.60
CA ILE A 391 3.62 22.63 5.76
C ILE A 391 2.40 23.02 6.61
N TYR A 392 1.64 22.02 7.05
CA TYR A 392 0.45 22.16 7.87
C TYR A 392 0.61 21.32 9.14
N TYR A 393 -0.06 21.71 10.22
CA TYR A 393 -0.46 20.78 11.26
C TYR A 393 -1.87 20.35 10.95
N VAL A 394 -2.07 19.05 10.72
CA VAL A 394 -3.40 18.44 10.59
C VAL A 394 -3.81 17.97 11.97
N THR A 395 -5.00 18.36 12.40
CA THR A 395 -5.55 18.04 13.72
C THR A 395 -6.83 17.23 13.56
N LEU A 396 -6.96 16.21 14.40
CA LEU A 396 -8.19 15.48 14.64
C LEU A 396 -8.62 15.73 16.08
N ASP A 397 -9.74 16.43 16.24
CA ASP A 397 -10.43 16.54 17.52
C ASP A 397 -11.51 15.46 17.59
N GLN A 398 -11.64 14.79 18.74
CA GLN A 398 -12.68 13.79 18.98
C GLN A 398 -13.41 14.16 20.26
N THR A 399 -14.72 14.42 20.14
CA THR A 399 -15.59 14.62 21.30
C THR A 399 -16.54 13.43 21.45
N VAL A 400 -16.64 12.91 22.67
CA VAL A 400 -17.55 11.81 23.04
C VAL A 400 -18.63 12.36 23.94
N TYR A 401 -19.87 12.16 23.55
CA TYR A 401 -21.05 12.60 24.29
C TYR A 401 -21.79 11.40 24.87
N ASP A 402 -22.33 11.59 26.06
CA ASP A 402 -23.45 10.79 26.55
C ASP A 402 -24.71 11.20 25.80
N THR A 403 -25.36 10.24 25.14
CA THR A 403 -26.52 10.54 24.27
C THR A 403 -27.78 10.89 25.05
N ALA A 404 -27.94 10.39 26.28
CA ALA A 404 -29.12 10.61 27.10
C ALA A 404 -29.13 12.01 27.71
N THR A 405 -28.00 12.47 28.23
CA THR A 405 -27.82 13.75 28.90
C THR A 405 -27.33 14.84 27.96
N GLY A 406 -26.60 14.49 26.90
CA GLY A 406 -25.87 15.42 26.04
C GLY A 406 -24.56 15.94 26.62
N SER A 407 -24.12 15.41 27.77
CA SER A 407 -22.88 15.83 28.42
C SER A 407 -21.67 15.33 27.64
N ILE A 408 -20.59 16.14 27.62
CA ILE A 408 -19.29 15.68 27.10
C ILE A 408 -18.66 14.76 28.13
N LEU A 409 -18.43 13.50 27.75
CA LEU A 409 -17.75 12.50 28.56
C LEU A 409 -16.24 12.56 28.37
N TYR A 410 -15.80 12.81 27.13
CA TYR A 410 -14.40 12.82 26.79
C TYR A 410 -14.12 13.75 25.61
N MET A 411 -12.96 14.40 25.64
CA MET A 411 -12.48 15.21 24.53
C MET A 411 -10.97 15.02 24.41
N THR A 412 -10.51 14.74 23.20
CA THR A 412 -9.09 14.52 22.90
C THR A 412 -8.74 15.16 21.56
N SER A 413 -7.49 15.56 21.40
CA SER A 413 -6.97 16.25 20.22
C SER A 413 -5.63 15.64 19.83
N PHE A 414 -5.53 15.23 18.57
CA PHE A 414 -4.32 14.67 17.99
C PHE A 414 -3.87 15.55 16.84
N SER A 415 -2.64 16.03 16.88
CA SER A 415 -2.11 16.93 15.85
C SER A 415 -0.76 16.47 15.34
N THR A 416 -0.61 16.45 14.01
CA THR A 416 0.59 15.98 13.33
C THR A 416 1.00 16.97 12.26
N SER A 417 2.29 17.34 12.28
CA SER A 417 2.91 18.11 11.22
C SER A 417 3.03 17.29 9.93
N THR A 418 2.68 17.89 8.81
CA THR A 418 2.92 17.38 7.46
C THR A 418 4.36 17.67 7.02
N ASP A 419 5.38 17.64 7.88
CA ASP A 419 6.77 17.93 7.45
C ASP A 419 7.31 16.80 6.56
N ASN A 420 7.17 15.56 7.03
CA ASN A 420 7.51 14.33 6.30
C ASN A 420 6.30 13.49 5.86
N LEU A 421 5.09 13.85 6.31
CA LEU A 421 3.84 13.20 5.93
C LEU A 421 3.04 14.08 4.96
N THR A 422 2.19 13.45 4.15
CA THR A 422 1.11 14.13 3.44
C THR A 422 -0.02 14.48 4.42
N PRO A 423 -0.95 15.39 4.08
CA PRO A 423 -2.09 15.68 4.93
C PRO A 423 -2.91 14.44 5.29
N LEU A 424 -3.18 13.56 4.31
CA LEU A 424 -3.92 12.32 4.53
C LEU A 424 -3.18 11.36 5.48
N THR A 425 -1.88 11.15 5.27
CA THR A 425 -1.08 10.26 6.13
C THR A 425 -0.85 10.84 7.53
N ALA A 426 -0.81 12.17 7.67
CA ALA A 426 -0.82 12.85 8.97
C ALA A 426 -2.13 12.61 9.74
N LEU A 427 -3.29 12.68 9.06
CA LEU A 427 -4.57 12.34 9.69
C LEU A 427 -4.64 10.86 10.07
N ILE A 428 -4.18 9.95 9.19
CA ILE A 428 -4.14 8.51 9.49
C ILE A 428 -3.33 8.27 10.77
N HIS A 429 -2.21 8.97 10.95
CA HIS A 429 -1.45 8.89 12.20
C HIS A 429 -2.24 9.40 13.42
N ASN A 430 -2.92 10.53 13.29
CA ASN A 430 -3.76 11.08 14.35
C ASN A 430 -4.87 10.10 14.77
N ILE A 431 -5.63 9.53 13.83
CA ILE A 431 -6.73 8.60 14.14
C ILE A 431 -6.20 7.29 14.73
N ARG A 432 -5.05 6.77 14.28
CA ARG A 432 -4.41 5.59 14.89
C ARG A 432 -4.07 5.83 16.35
N GLY A 433 -3.62 7.05 16.70
CA GLY A 433 -3.38 7.48 18.07
C GLY A 433 -4.62 7.42 18.99
N THR A 434 -5.84 7.55 18.43
CA THR A 434 -7.08 7.45 19.23
C THR A 434 -7.31 6.07 19.84
N THR A 435 -6.73 5.01 19.25
CA THR A 435 -6.96 3.63 19.70
C THR A 435 -6.61 3.44 21.18
N ALA A 436 -5.50 4.04 21.63
CA ALA A 436 -5.07 3.97 23.03
C ALA A 436 -6.02 4.74 23.97
N ASP A 437 -6.65 5.81 23.48
CA ASP A 437 -7.57 6.65 24.25
C ASP A 437 -8.99 6.07 24.31
N ASN A 438 -9.39 5.26 23.33
CA ASN A 438 -10.75 4.71 23.25
C ASN A 438 -11.15 3.91 24.51
N GLY A 439 -10.20 3.21 25.13
CA GLY A 439 -10.46 2.48 26.37
C GLY A 439 -10.87 3.35 27.57
N LYS A 440 -10.55 4.65 27.57
CA LYS A 440 -10.85 5.59 28.67
C LYS A 440 -12.34 5.94 28.76
N TRP A 441 -13.04 5.94 27.63
CA TRP A 441 -14.45 6.30 27.55
C TRP A 441 -15.36 5.14 27.16
N LEU A 442 -14.83 4.07 26.55
CA LEU A 442 -15.58 2.83 26.33
C LEU A 442 -15.93 2.11 27.63
N ASN A 443 -15.10 2.26 28.67
CA ASN A 443 -15.30 1.61 29.97
C ASN A 443 -15.74 2.60 31.06
N ALA A 444 -16.23 3.79 30.69
CA ALA A 444 -16.73 4.74 31.67
C ALA A 444 -17.93 4.09 32.40
N PRO A 445 -17.94 4.04 33.74
CA PRO A 445 -19.07 3.49 34.48
C PRO A 445 -20.34 4.28 34.18
N ASP A 446 -21.45 3.56 34.01
CA ASP A 446 -22.81 4.11 33.83
C ASP A 446 -23.21 5.08 34.94
#